data_AF-A0A6V8DN58-F1
#
_entry.id   AF-A0A6V8DN58-F1
#
_cell.length_a   1.000
_cell.length_b   1.000
_cell.length_c   1.000
_cell.angle_alpha   90.00
_cell.angle_beta   90.00
_cell.angle_gamma   90.00
#
_symmetry.space_group_name_H-M   'P 1'
#
loop_
_entity.id
_entity.type
_entity.pdbx_description
1 polymer ?
#
loop_
_entity_poly.entity_id
_entity_poly.type
_entity_poly.pdbx_seq_one_letter_code
_entity_poly.pdbx_strand_id
1 'polypeptide(L)'
;MRRREPMNIDRTWQHSVPVPMPNRPVCVTEQEAIDQLARLPRPPRMFLWTDAERRCLPNWGFIASVRQGVPPEGIEAELEAWKGQYPDAWLAVDMRDGVIPPSTASSLESVLAKVGRPVLILVSRSSDHEDWPQWVLPQ
;
A
#
# COMPACT_ATOMS: atom_id res chain seq x y z
N MET A 1 10.64 -27.33 39.91
CA MET A 1 10.90 -26.88 38.53
C MET A 1 9.74 -25.99 38.07
N ARG A 2 9.96 -24.67 37.93
CA ARG A 2 8.93 -23.74 37.45
C ARG A 2 8.80 -23.89 35.92
N ARG A 3 7.63 -24.33 35.45
CA ARG A 3 7.28 -24.23 34.02
C ARG A 3 7.13 -22.75 33.69
N ARG A 4 8.04 -22.23 32.85
CA ARG A 4 7.85 -20.96 32.15
C ARG A 4 7.11 -21.28 30.87
N GLU A 5 5.81 -21.00 30.84
CA GLU A 5 5.10 -20.91 29.57
C GLU A 5 5.70 -19.71 28.81
N PRO A 6 6.09 -19.86 27.53
CA PRO A 6 6.46 -18.71 26.73
C PRO A 6 5.20 -17.89 26.49
N MET A 7 5.22 -16.65 26.98
CA MET A 7 4.25 -15.60 26.67
C MET A 7 3.92 -15.63 25.19
N ASN A 8 2.65 -15.85 24.87
CA ASN A 8 2.12 -15.68 23.53
C ASN A 8 2.14 -14.17 23.25
N ILE A 9 3.20 -13.72 22.57
CA ILE A 9 3.28 -12.35 22.07
C ILE A 9 2.37 -12.33 20.84
N ASP A 10 1.14 -11.85 21.02
CA ASP A 10 0.28 -11.46 19.92
C ASP A 10 1.10 -10.61 18.94
N ARG A 11 1.34 -11.21 17.77
CA ARG A 11 2.38 -10.87 16.80
C ARG A 11 2.13 -9.59 16.01
N THR A 12 1.02 -8.91 16.25
CA THR A 12 0.72 -7.60 15.65
C THR A 12 1.30 -6.52 16.54
N TRP A 13 2.54 -6.14 16.25
CA TRP A 13 3.23 -5.02 16.91
C TRP A 13 2.36 -3.76 16.91
N GLN A 14 1.81 -3.47 18.09
CA GLN A 14 0.90 -2.37 18.43
C GLN A 14 1.63 -1.03 18.52
N HIS A 15 2.13 -0.52 17.40
CA HIS A 15 2.48 0.90 17.31
C HIS A 15 1.68 1.52 16.18
N SER A 16 0.46 1.95 16.53
CA SER A 16 -0.42 2.76 15.70
C SER A 16 0.35 3.97 15.15
N VAL A 17 0.72 3.94 13.88
CA VAL A 17 1.30 5.13 13.24
C VAL A 17 0.12 6.02 12.84
N PRO A 18 0.02 7.26 13.36
CA PRO A 18 -1.14 8.12 13.13
C PRO A 18 -1.32 8.52 11.66
N VAL A 19 -0.26 8.44 10.85
CA VAL A 19 -0.26 8.71 9.41
C VAL A 19 0.82 7.85 8.76
N PRO A 20 0.57 7.14 7.64
CA PRO A 20 1.60 6.37 6.95
C PRO A 20 2.77 7.28 6.55
N MET A 21 3.98 6.88 6.92
CA MET A 21 5.17 7.67 6.66
C MET A 21 5.69 7.44 5.23
N PRO A 22 6.33 8.44 4.60
CA PRO A 22 7.00 8.24 3.33
C PRO A 22 7.97 7.06 3.36
N ASN A 23 7.96 6.23 2.30
CA ASN A 23 8.83 5.06 2.13
C ASN A 23 8.66 3.96 3.20
N ARG A 24 7.58 4.01 4.00
CA ARG A 24 7.20 2.96 4.94
C ARG A 24 5.79 2.49 4.61
N PRO A 25 5.65 1.53 3.68
CA PRO A 25 4.34 1.02 3.30
C PRO A 25 3.63 0.40 4.50
N VAL A 26 2.30 0.45 4.46
CA VAL A 26 1.43 -0.13 5.49
C VAL A 26 0.34 -0.99 4.84
N CYS A 27 -0.02 -2.09 5.48
CA CYS A 27 -1.09 -2.99 5.02
C CYS A 27 -2.46 -2.51 5.48
N VAL A 28 -3.43 -2.51 4.57
CA VAL A 28 -4.81 -2.09 4.85
C VAL A 28 -5.77 -2.86 3.94
N THR A 29 -6.95 -3.20 4.43
CA THR A 29 -8.07 -3.59 3.56
C THR A 29 -8.70 -2.36 2.92
N GLU A 30 -9.46 -2.57 1.84
CA GLU A 30 -10.17 -1.48 1.16
C GLU A 30 -11.05 -0.66 2.11
N GLN A 31 -11.84 -1.33 2.96
CA GLN A 31 -12.71 -0.68 3.92
C GLN A 31 -11.91 0.10 4.97
N GLU A 32 -10.86 -0.50 5.52
CA GLU A 32 -9.96 0.18 6.46
C GLU A 32 -9.30 1.42 5.84
N ALA A 33 -8.92 1.36 4.56
CA ALA A 33 -8.37 2.51 3.85
C ALA A 33 -9.36 3.67 3.80
N ILE A 34 -10.61 3.38 3.38
CA ILE A 34 -11.68 4.38 3.27
C ILE A 34 -11.93 5.02 4.63
N ASP A 35 -12.12 4.20 5.66
CA ASP A 35 -12.45 4.68 7.01
C ASP A 35 -11.31 5.53 7.60
N GLN A 36 -10.06 5.10 7.42
CA GLN A 36 -8.90 5.82 7.96
C GLN A 36 -8.61 7.11 7.18
N LEU A 37 -8.75 7.11 5.85
CA LEU A 37 -8.59 8.30 5.02
C LEU A 37 -9.66 9.35 5.33
N ALA A 38 -10.89 8.94 5.59
CA ALA A 38 -12.00 9.82 5.97
C ALA A 38 -11.75 10.53 7.32
N ARG A 39 -10.95 9.94 8.20
CA ARG A 39 -10.57 10.52 9.50
C ARG A 39 -9.41 11.53 9.41
N LEU A 40 -8.74 11.64 8.26
CA LEU A 40 -7.65 12.60 8.09
C LEU A 40 -8.19 14.04 8.02
N PRO A 41 -7.53 15.03 8.67
CA PRO A 41 -7.93 16.43 8.59
C PRO A 41 -7.96 16.98 7.16
N ARG A 42 -7.11 16.43 6.29
CA ARG A 42 -7.05 16.72 4.85
C ARG A 42 -6.79 15.41 4.10
N PRO A 43 -7.82 14.80 3.47
CA PRO A 43 -7.62 13.57 2.74
C PRO A 43 -6.71 13.82 1.52
N PRO A 44 -5.66 13.02 1.32
CA PRO A 44 -4.77 13.14 0.18
C PRO A 44 -5.46 12.72 -1.11
N ARG A 45 -4.94 13.16 -2.25
CA ARG A 45 -5.31 12.58 -3.54
C ARG A 45 -4.73 11.17 -3.63
N MET A 46 -5.59 10.18 -3.82
CA MET A 46 -5.20 8.78 -3.90
C MET A 46 -5.06 8.33 -5.35
N PHE A 47 -4.09 7.45 -5.61
CA PHE A 47 -3.98 6.71 -6.86
C PHE A 47 -3.80 5.22 -6.56
N LEU A 48 -4.54 4.38 -7.28
CA LEU A 48 -4.42 2.94 -7.22
C LEU A 48 -3.51 2.44 -8.34
N TRP A 49 -2.45 1.74 -7.96
CA TRP A 49 -1.55 1.03 -8.85
C TRP A 49 -2.00 -0.43 -8.95
N THR A 50 -2.69 -0.75 -10.04
CA THR A 50 -3.41 -2.03 -10.20
C THR A 50 -3.43 -2.50 -11.65
N ASP A 51 -3.81 -3.76 -11.86
CA ASP A 51 -3.89 -4.41 -13.16
C ASP A 51 -5.08 -3.93 -14.00
N ALA A 52 -6.10 -3.36 -13.37
CA ALA A 52 -7.33 -2.95 -14.04
C ALA A 52 -8.00 -1.73 -13.41
N GLU A 53 -8.28 -0.71 -14.23
CA GLU A 53 -8.94 0.54 -13.81
C GLU A 53 -10.28 0.33 -13.10
N ARG A 54 -11.06 -0.67 -13.53
CA ARG A 54 -12.36 -1.02 -12.92
C ARG A 54 -12.29 -1.38 -11.43
N ARG A 55 -11.10 -1.65 -10.88
CA ARG A 55 -10.87 -1.96 -9.47
C ARG A 55 -10.61 -0.73 -8.61
N CYS A 56 -10.52 0.46 -9.23
CA CYS A 56 -10.32 1.71 -8.51
C CYS A 56 -11.54 2.08 -7.70
N LEU A 57 -11.29 2.58 -6.49
CA LEU A 57 -12.31 3.19 -5.67
C LEU A 57 -12.80 4.51 -6.31
N PRO A 58 -14.05 4.92 -6.02
CA PRO A 58 -14.53 6.24 -6.44
C PRO A 58 -13.57 7.35 -6.00
N ASN A 59 -13.27 8.27 -6.92
CA ASN A 59 -12.37 9.41 -6.72
C ASN A 59 -10.87 9.08 -6.56
N TRP A 60 -10.47 7.83 -6.76
CA TRP A 60 -9.06 7.46 -6.83
C TRP A 60 -8.60 7.50 -8.29
N GLY A 61 -7.39 8.00 -8.53
CA GLY A 61 -6.77 7.91 -9.85
C GLY A 61 -6.26 6.49 -10.12
N PHE A 62 -6.04 6.17 -11.39
CA PHE A 62 -5.54 4.88 -11.83
C PHE A 62 -4.08 4.99 -12.32
N ILE A 63 -3.26 4.02 -11.95
CA ILE A 63 -1.93 3.78 -12.51
C ILE A 63 -1.89 2.30 -12.90
N ALA A 64 -1.49 1.99 -14.12
CA ALA A 64 -1.38 0.60 -14.55
C ALA A 64 -0.16 -0.06 -13.89
N SER A 65 -0.37 -1.20 -13.21
CA SER A 65 0.70 -2.01 -12.61
C SER A 65 1.24 -3.08 -13.56
N VAL A 66 0.50 -3.37 -14.62
CA VAL A 66 0.86 -4.30 -15.69
C VAL A 66 0.23 -3.84 -17.00
N ARG A 67 0.95 -3.97 -18.10
CA ARG A 67 0.43 -3.71 -19.45
C ARG A 67 1.03 -4.71 -20.43
N GLN A 68 0.20 -5.24 -21.32
CA GLN A 68 0.66 -6.19 -22.33
C GLN A 68 1.69 -5.53 -23.25
N GLY A 69 2.83 -6.19 -23.43
CA GLY A 69 3.90 -5.72 -24.31
C GLY A 69 4.76 -4.59 -23.73
N VAL A 70 4.50 -4.16 -22.49
CA VAL A 70 5.33 -3.19 -21.78
C VAL A 70 6.25 -3.95 -20.81
N PRO A 71 7.57 -3.77 -20.91
CA PRO A 71 8.49 -4.40 -19.97
C PRO A 71 8.40 -3.74 -18.59
N PRO A 72 8.88 -4.40 -17.52
CA PRO A 72 8.76 -3.90 -16.15
C PRO A 72 9.36 -2.50 -15.94
N GLU A 73 10.44 -2.16 -16.64
CA GLU A 73 11.04 -0.82 -16.62
C GLU A 73 10.09 0.26 -17.15
N GLY A 74 9.23 -0.08 -18.11
CA GLY A 74 8.20 0.81 -18.62
C GLY A 74 7.12 1.09 -17.57
N ILE A 75 6.73 0.09 -16.78
CA ILE A 75 5.79 0.26 -15.67
C ILE A 75 6.41 1.14 -14.58
N GLU A 76 7.68 0.91 -14.22
CA GLU A 76 8.40 1.78 -13.26
C GLU A 76 8.53 3.22 -13.79
N ALA A 77 8.76 3.41 -15.09
CA ALA A 77 8.81 4.75 -15.69
C ALA A 77 7.46 5.47 -15.64
N GLU A 78 6.33 4.77 -15.79
CA GLU A 78 4.99 5.35 -15.59
C GLU A 78 4.80 5.79 -14.13
N LEU A 79 5.26 5.00 -13.16
CA LEU A 79 5.22 5.38 -11.74
C LEU A 79 6.10 6.61 -11.45
N GLU A 80 7.29 6.71 -12.06
CA GLU A 80 8.15 7.89 -11.94
C GLU A 80 7.54 9.13 -12.59
N ALA A 81 6.89 9.00 -13.75
CA ALA A 81 6.16 10.09 -14.37
C ALA A 81 4.99 10.58 -13.49
N TRP A 82 4.24 9.65 -12.88
CA TRP A 82 3.21 9.95 -11.89
C TRP A 82 3.78 10.70 -10.68
N LYS A 83 4.98 10.32 -10.21
CA LYS A 83 5.69 11.06 -9.16
C LYS A 83 5.92 12.52 -9.56
N GLY A 84 6.39 12.79 -10.78
CA GLY A 84 6.55 14.16 -11.25
C GLY A 84 5.24 14.97 -11.29
N GLN A 85 4.14 14.34 -11.70
CA GLN A 85 2.86 15.02 -11.91
C GLN A 85 2.08 15.32 -10.62
N TYR A 86 2.20 14.48 -9.60
CA TYR A 86 1.35 14.56 -8.41
C TYR A 86 2.17 14.55 -7.10
N PRO A 87 2.91 15.62 -6.77
CA PRO A 87 3.86 15.67 -5.65
C PRO A 87 3.27 15.25 -4.29
N ASP A 88 2.03 15.65 -4.00
CA ASP A 88 1.37 15.43 -2.71
C ASP A 88 0.42 14.22 -2.69
N ALA A 89 0.35 13.46 -3.80
CA ALA A 89 -0.53 12.30 -3.89
C ALA A 89 0.05 11.10 -3.15
N TRP A 90 -0.84 10.28 -2.61
CA TRP A 90 -0.48 9.00 -1.99
C TRP A 90 -0.69 7.87 -2.98
N LEU A 91 0.11 6.82 -2.82
CA LEU A 91 0.05 5.62 -3.63
C LEU A 91 -0.67 4.52 -2.86
N ALA A 92 -1.62 3.85 -3.50
CA ALA A 92 -2.11 2.56 -3.07
C ALA A 92 -1.64 1.50 -4.05
N VAL A 93 -1.06 0.42 -3.55
CA VAL A 93 -0.59 -0.73 -4.34
C VAL A 93 -1.60 -1.85 -4.17
N ASP A 94 -2.11 -2.36 -5.27
CA ASP A 94 -3.14 -3.40 -5.24
C ASP A 94 -2.51 -4.79 -5.14
N MET A 95 -2.65 -5.40 -3.96
CA MET A 95 -2.18 -6.75 -3.64
C MET A 95 -3.36 -7.66 -3.21
N ARG A 96 -4.59 -7.27 -3.55
CA ARG A 96 -5.80 -8.07 -3.26
C ARG A 96 -5.79 -9.38 -4.05
N ASP A 97 -6.52 -10.37 -3.56
CA ASP A 97 -6.63 -11.67 -4.21
C ASP A 97 -7.14 -11.55 -5.65
N GLY A 98 -6.47 -12.26 -6.57
CA GLY A 98 -6.82 -12.25 -7.99
C GLY A 98 -6.45 -10.97 -8.73
N VAL A 99 -5.62 -10.11 -8.14
CA VAL A 99 -4.93 -9.00 -8.81
C VAL A 99 -3.55 -9.49 -9.25
N ILE A 100 -3.14 -9.13 -10.46
CA ILE A 100 -1.76 -9.36 -10.90
C ILE A 100 -0.86 -8.32 -10.21
N PRO A 101 0.15 -8.76 -9.41
CA PRO A 101 1.05 -7.83 -8.74
C PRO A 101 1.79 -6.93 -9.73
N PRO A 102 2.21 -5.72 -9.32
CA PRO A 102 2.96 -4.82 -10.18
C PRO A 102 4.17 -5.49 -10.83
N SER A 103 4.30 -5.33 -12.14
CA SER A 103 5.46 -5.81 -12.88
C SER A 103 6.58 -4.80 -12.78
N THR A 104 7.51 -5.06 -11.86
CA THR A 104 8.69 -4.22 -11.60
C THR A 104 9.97 -4.95 -11.99
N ALA A 105 10.97 -4.21 -12.48
CA ALA A 105 12.28 -4.73 -12.82
C ALA A 105 13.10 -5.01 -11.55
N SER A 106 12.95 -4.15 -10.54
CA SER A 106 13.47 -4.36 -9.19
C SER A 106 12.46 -5.07 -8.30
N SER A 107 12.87 -5.52 -7.10
CA SER A 107 11.89 -5.99 -6.11
C SER A 107 10.88 -4.89 -5.78
N LEU A 108 9.63 -5.26 -5.55
CA LEU A 108 8.57 -4.30 -5.21
C LEU A 108 8.97 -3.44 -4.01
N GLU A 109 9.54 -4.04 -2.97
CA GLU A 109 10.06 -3.32 -1.80
C GLU A 109 11.09 -2.24 -2.18
N SER A 110 12.02 -2.55 -3.07
CA SER A 110 13.03 -1.59 -3.54
C SER A 110 12.43 -0.42 -4.32
N VAL A 111 11.35 -0.68 -5.06
CA VAL A 111 10.60 0.36 -5.77
C VAL A 111 9.86 1.24 -4.77
N LEU A 112 9.11 0.64 -3.85
CA LEU A 112 8.31 1.36 -2.85
C LEU A 112 9.17 2.19 -1.88
N ALA A 113 10.36 1.73 -1.53
CA ALA A 113 11.33 2.48 -0.72
C ALA A 113 11.83 3.78 -1.39
N LYS A 114 11.64 3.93 -2.72
CA LYS A 114 12.08 5.08 -3.52
C LYS A 114 10.93 5.98 -3.98
N VAL A 115 9.67 5.65 -3.65
CA VAL A 115 8.49 6.42 -4.07
C VAL A 115 8.49 7.82 -3.45
N GLY A 116 9.07 7.99 -2.26
CA GLY A 116 9.18 9.27 -1.54
C GLY A 116 7.87 9.73 -0.91
N ARG A 117 6.86 8.85 -0.81
CA ARG A 117 5.49 9.19 -0.40
C ARG A 117 4.89 8.13 0.51
N PRO A 118 3.80 8.45 1.22
CA PRO A 118 2.99 7.45 1.88
C PRO A 118 2.46 6.42 0.88
N VAL A 119 2.60 5.14 1.23
CA VAL A 119 2.17 4.00 0.42
C VAL A 119 1.24 3.12 1.23
N LEU A 120 0.06 2.82 0.70
CA LEU A 120 -0.88 1.83 1.24
C LEU A 120 -0.75 0.55 0.42
N ILE A 121 -0.61 -0.59 1.07
CA ILE A 121 -0.71 -1.91 0.44
C ILE A 121 -2.13 -2.40 0.67
N LEU A 122 -2.94 -2.43 -0.40
CA LEU A 122 -4.31 -2.93 -0.34
C LEU A 122 -4.32 -4.44 -0.40
N VAL A 123 -4.92 -5.06 0.62
CA VAL A 123 -4.98 -6.51 0.78
C VAL A 123 -6.42 -6.97 0.97
N SER A 124 -6.73 -8.23 0.63
CA SER A 124 -8.07 -8.78 0.83
C SER A 124 -8.43 -8.92 2.32
N ARG A 125 -7.49 -9.38 3.14
CA ARG A 125 -7.65 -9.53 4.59
C ARG A 125 -6.43 -8.99 5.31
N SER A 126 -6.66 -8.36 6.46
CA SER A 126 -5.61 -7.68 7.22
C SER A 126 -4.49 -8.62 7.73
N SER A 127 -4.72 -9.94 7.73
CA SER A 127 -3.74 -10.97 8.08
C SER A 127 -2.85 -11.43 6.93
N ASP A 128 -3.11 -11.00 5.69
CA ASP A 128 -2.54 -11.64 4.49
C ASP A 128 -1.11 -11.19 4.14
N HIS A 129 -0.56 -10.17 4.81
CA HIS A 129 0.80 -9.69 4.53
C HIS A 129 1.57 -9.34 5.82
N GLU A 130 2.50 -10.21 6.21
CA GLU A 130 3.43 -10.01 7.34
C GLU A 130 4.60 -9.06 7.00
N ASP A 131 4.77 -8.70 5.72
CA ASP A 131 5.91 -7.90 5.24
C ASP A 131 5.82 -6.42 5.64
N TRP A 132 4.61 -5.90 5.87
CA TRP A 132 4.38 -4.50 6.26
C TRP A 132 3.42 -4.38 7.46
N PRO A 133 3.62 -3.36 8.31
CA PRO A 133 2.73 -3.15 9.45
C PRO A 133 1.33 -2.77 9.01
N GLN A 134 0.31 -3.21 9.75
CA GLN A 134 -1.06 -2.79 9.50
C GLN A 134 -1.25 -1.30 9.83
N TRP A 135 -1.95 -0.56 8.97
CA TRP A 135 -2.36 0.80 9.32
C TRP A 135 -3.54 0.75 10.27
N VAL A 136 -3.35 1.27 11.48
CA VAL A 136 -4.40 1.42 12.48
C VAL A 136 -4.28 2.81 13.07
N LEU A 137 -5.30 3.64 12.86
CA LEU A 137 -5.43 4.91 13.59
C LEU A 137 -5.81 4.64 15.06
N PRO A 138 -5.20 5.33 16.04
CA PRO A 138 -5.64 5.24 17.43
C PRO A 138 -7.12 5.64 17.57
N GLN A 139 -7.82 5.00 18.50
CA GLN A 139 -9.22 5.33 18.83
C GLN A 139 -9.31 6.64 19.59
#